data_AF-D0NMI1-F1
#
_entry.id   AF-D0NMI1-F1
#
_cell.length_a   1.000
_cell.length_b   1.000
_cell.length_c   1.000
_cell.angle_alpha   90.00
_cell.angle_beta   90.00
_cell.angle_gamma   90.00
#
_symmetry.space_group_name_H-M   'P 1'
#
loop_
_entity.id
_entity.type
_entity.pdbx_description
1 polymer ?
#
loop_
_entity_poly.entity_id
_entity_poly.type
_entity_poly.pdbx_seq_one_letter_code
_entity_poly.pdbx_strand_id
1 'polypeptide(L)'
;MSWLANWLMFYHLNRPQHTQLDLVDFIQGAKYAMGATMTAMYSNEFADYVAREAEAPGPLKPDCESAEMVERSLETVSYKAFKSFVLQSASAGVRAEMKKIEVHSAHLMSVQYERVAKRSTTNSSGATVLGVPVDERLKLAVLFDITERVSMTLPDSDDAEEIARSNKAIWQFESVVTKPEDIDWIIEPLHLLA
;
A
#
# COMPACT_ATOMS: atom_id res chain seq x y z
N MET A 1 -37.45 -21.92 7.41
CA MET A 1 -35.99 -22.21 7.34
C MET A 1 -35.35 -21.71 8.63
N SER A 2 -34.40 -22.46 9.21
CA SER A 2 -33.66 -22.06 10.41
C SER A 2 -32.81 -20.82 10.10
N TRP A 3 -32.76 -19.86 11.04
CA TRP A 3 -31.92 -18.66 10.97
C TRP A 3 -30.46 -19.00 10.63
N LEU A 4 -29.94 -20.10 11.19
CA LEU A 4 -28.58 -20.59 10.95
C LEU A 4 -28.36 -21.02 9.49
N ALA A 5 -29.37 -21.64 8.86
CA ALA A 5 -29.30 -22.08 7.47
C ALA A 5 -29.29 -20.88 6.50
N ASN A 6 -30.07 -19.84 6.79
CA ASN A 6 -30.05 -18.60 6.01
C ASN A 6 -28.70 -17.88 6.15
N TRP A 7 -28.12 -17.90 7.35
CA TRP A 7 -26.82 -17.28 7.61
C TRP A 7 -25.68 -18.00 6.90
N LEU A 8 -25.67 -19.34 6.93
CA LEU A 8 -24.69 -20.15 6.20
C LEU A 8 -24.84 -20.02 4.68
N MET A 9 -26.08 -19.98 4.16
CA MET A 9 -26.33 -19.69 2.75
C MET A 9 -25.82 -18.31 2.36
N PHE A 10 -26.10 -17.28 3.17
CA PHE A 10 -25.61 -15.93 2.94
C PHE A 10 -24.07 -15.90 2.88
N TYR A 11 -23.41 -16.59 3.81
CA TYR A 11 -21.95 -16.73 3.80
C TYR A 11 -21.45 -17.45 2.55
N HIS A 12 -22.04 -18.59 2.17
CA HIS A 12 -21.61 -19.34 0.97
C HIS A 12 -21.80 -18.58 -0.34
N LEU A 13 -22.85 -17.77 -0.45
CA LEU A 13 -23.09 -16.94 -1.63
C LEU A 13 -22.16 -15.72 -1.72
N ASN A 14 -21.54 -15.32 -0.60
CA ASN A 14 -20.73 -14.11 -0.50
C ASN A 14 -19.27 -14.35 -0.12
N ARG A 15 -18.80 -15.60 -0.02
CA ARG A 15 -17.36 -15.88 0.13
C ARG A 15 -16.64 -15.77 -1.23
N PRO A 16 -15.33 -15.47 -1.26
CA PRO A 16 -14.53 -15.55 -2.49
C PRO A 16 -14.72 -16.91 -3.16
N GLN A 17 -14.97 -16.91 -4.47
CA GLN A 17 -15.31 -18.16 -5.18
C GLN A 17 -14.10 -18.82 -5.85
N HIS A 18 -13.06 -18.05 -6.17
CA HIS A 18 -11.98 -18.49 -7.05
C HIS A 18 -10.58 -18.34 -6.46
N THR A 19 -10.43 -17.59 -5.38
CA THR A 19 -9.12 -17.25 -4.81
C THR A 19 -8.99 -17.78 -3.40
N GLN A 20 -7.89 -18.51 -3.15
CA GLN A 20 -7.43 -18.88 -1.82
C GLN A 20 -6.15 -18.13 -1.51
N LEU A 21 -6.06 -17.57 -0.31
CA LEU A 21 -4.89 -16.85 0.16
C LEU A 21 -4.25 -17.63 1.30
N ASP A 22 -2.98 -18.00 1.14
CA ASP A 22 -2.18 -18.48 2.25
C ASP A 22 -1.75 -17.28 3.11
N LEU A 23 -2.21 -17.27 4.36
CA LEU A 23 -1.95 -16.16 5.27
C LEU A 23 -0.47 -16.09 5.68
N VAL A 24 0.22 -17.22 5.80
CA VAL A 24 1.63 -17.25 6.20
C VAL A 24 2.48 -16.67 5.09
N ASP A 25 2.23 -17.09 3.85
CA ASP A 25 2.92 -16.56 2.68
C ASP A 25 2.61 -15.07 2.48
N PHE A 26 1.34 -14.67 2.65
CA PHE A 26 0.96 -13.26 2.58
C PHE A 26 1.72 -12.42 3.62
N ILE A 27 1.76 -12.84 4.88
CA ILE A 27 2.47 -12.07 5.93
C ILE A 27 3.96 -11.98 5.64
N GLN A 28 4.57 -13.04 5.09
CA GLN A 28 5.98 -13.00 4.71
C GLN A 28 6.22 -12.04 3.53
N GLY A 29 5.34 -12.06 2.53
CA GLY A 29 5.35 -11.10 1.42
C GLY A 29 5.14 -9.65 1.90
N ALA A 30 4.22 -9.43 2.83
CA ALA A 30 3.92 -8.13 3.40
C ALA A 30 5.11 -7.53 4.17
N LYS A 31 5.88 -8.36 4.89
CA LYS A 31 7.14 -7.92 5.54
C LYS A 31 8.17 -7.44 4.51
N TYR A 32 8.34 -8.21 3.43
CA TYR A 32 9.26 -7.87 2.35
C TYR A 32 8.84 -6.58 1.65
N ALA A 33 7.57 -6.50 1.24
CA ALA A 33 7.00 -5.34 0.57
C ALA A 33 7.11 -4.08 1.43
N MET A 34 6.84 -4.18 2.73
CA MET A 34 6.98 -3.06 3.65
C MET A 34 8.42 -2.56 3.74
N GLY A 35 9.38 -3.48 3.96
CA GLY A 35 10.79 -3.11 4.04
C GLY A 35 11.34 -2.49 2.75
N ALA A 36 11.01 -3.09 1.60
CA ALA A 36 11.42 -2.58 0.29
C ALA A 36 10.80 -1.20 -0.01
N THR A 37 9.50 -1.04 0.23
CA THR A 37 8.78 0.22 -0.01
C THR A 37 9.31 1.33 0.90
N MET A 38 9.49 1.07 2.21
CA MET A 38 10.07 2.08 3.12
C MET A 38 11.48 2.48 2.73
N THR A 39 12.31 1.52 2.30
CA THR A 39 13.67 1.83 1.84
C THR A 39 13.65 2.72 0.61
N ALA A 40 12.79 2.42 -0.37
CA ALA A 40 12.63 3.24 -1.57
C ALA A 40 12.06 4.64 -1.26
N MET A 41 11.05 4.73 -0.38
CA MET A 41 10.42 5.98 0.06
C MET A 41 11.42 6.96 0.66
N TYR A 42 12.35 6.47 1.47
CA TYR A 42 13.38 7.28 2.13
C TYR A 42 14.75 7.16 1.44
N SER A 43 14.77 6.90 0.14
CA SER A 43 16.00 6.90 -0.66
C SER A 43 16.32 8.31 -1.15
N ASN A 44 17.61 8.59 -1.34
CA ASN A 44 18.05 9.84 -1.96
C ASN A 44 17.57 9.95 -3.41
N GLU A 45 17.56 8.83 -4.14
CA GLU A 45 17.09 8.77 -5.53
C GLU A 45 15.63 9.19 -5.66
N PHE A 46 14.76 8.73 -4.75
CA PHE A 46 13.37 9.12 -4.76
C PHE A 46 13.20 10.60 -4.43
N ALA A 47 13.92 11.13 -3.43
CA ALA A 47 13.89 12.55 -3.10
C ALA A 47 14.32 13.43 -4.28
N ASP A 48 15.41 13.06 -4.95
CA ASP A 48 15.95 13.78 -6.11
C ASP A 48 14.99 13.68 -7.33
N TYR A 49 14.31 12.54 -7.51
CA TYR A 49 13.24 12.39 -8.50
C TYR A 49 12.07 13.34 -8.22
N VAL A 50 11.57 13.37 -6.98
CA VAL A 50 10.42 14.21 -6.59
C VAL A 50 10.73 15.70 -6.78
N ALA A 51 11.96 16.13 -6.47
CA ALA A 51 12.40 17.50 -6.73
C ALA A 51 12.37 17.84 -8.23
N ARG A 52 12.93 16.97 -9.09
CA ARG A 52 12.93 17.16 -10.55
C ARG A 52 11.53 17.15 -11.15
N GLU A 53 10.66 16.27 -10.66
CA GLU A 53 9.27 16.21 -11.12
C GLU A 53 8.49 17.48 -10.76
N ALA A 54 8.74 18.08 -9.60
CA ALA A 54 8.12 19.34 -9.19
C ALA A 54 8.54 20.53 -10.07
N GLU A 55 9.75 20.52 -10.62
CA GLU A 55 10.26 21.55 -11.53
C GLU A 55 9.92 21.29 -13.00
N ALA A 56 9.47 20.09 -13.33
CA ALA A 56 9.21 19.69 -14.70
C ALA A 56 7.99 20.44 -15.30
N PRO A 57 8.03 20.80 -16.59
CA PRO A 57 6.92 21.49 -17.27
C PRO A 57 5.68 20.61 -17.48
N GLY A 58 5.74 19.33 -17.10
CA GLY A 58 4.66 18.35 -17.24
C GLY A 58 4.98 17.06 -16.47
N PRO A 59 4.11 16.03 -16.56
CA PRO A 59 4.29 14.79 -15.83
C PRO A 59 5.61 14.11 -16.21
N LEU A 60 6.50 13.96 -15.23
CA LEU A 60 7.70 13.16 -15.36
C LEU A 60 7.34 11.71 -15.01
N LYS A 61 7.75 10.76 -15.83
CA LYS A 61 7.64 9.34 -15.47
C LYS A 61 8.80 8.98 -14.53
N PRO A 62 8.63 8.00 -13.63
CA PRO A 62 9.74 7.47 -12.86
C PRO A 62 10.93 7.13 -13.75
N ASP A 63 12.11 7.59 -13.36
CA ASP A 63 13.37 7.34 -14.07
C ASP A 63 14.41 6.59 -13.22
N CYS A 64 14.01 6.16 -12.02
CA CYS A 64 14.79 5.33 -11.12
C CYS A 64 13.93 4.22 -10.49
N GLU A 65 14.57 3.13 -10.09
CA GLU A 65 13.89 1.96 -9.50
C GLU A 65 13.12 2.33 -8.22
N SER A 66 13.68 3.22 -7.41
CA SER A 66 13.04 3.72 -6.19
C SER A 66 11.73 4.45 -6.49
N ALA A 67 11.69 5.29 -7.53
CA ALA A 67 10.46 5.98 -7.93
C ALA A 67 9.42 5.02 -8.52
N GLU A 68 9.83 4.06 -9.35
CA GLU A 68 8.93 3.03 -9.88
C GLU A 68 8.32 2.18 -8.76
N MET A 69 9.15 1.77 -7.79
CA MET A 69 8.71 0.97 -6.64
C MET A 69 7.66 1.70 -5.82
N VAL A 70 7.92 2.97 -5.47
CA VAL A 70 7.00 3.76 -4.62
C VAL A 70 5.71 4.07 -5.36
N GLU A 71 5.76 4.42 -6.66
CA GLU A 71 4.56 4.70 -7.46
C GLU A 71 3.67 3.46 -7.62
N ARG A 72 4.26 2.27 -7.85
CA ARG A 72 3.48 1.03 -8.01
C ARG A 72 2.94 0.49 -6.69
N SER A 73 3.70 0.66 -5.61
CA SER A 73 3.33 0.07 -4.33
C SER A 73 2.28 0.89 -3.60
N LEU A 74 2.32 2.22 -3.70
CA LEU A 74 1.41 3.07 -2.93
C LEU A 74 0.11 3.38 -3.67
N GLU A 75 -0.99 3.42 -2.91
CA GLU A 75 -2.24 4.01 -3.38
C GLU A 75 -2.00 5.49 -3.78
N THR A 76 -2.73 5.96 -4.80
CA THR A 76 -2.49 7.26 -5.46
C THR A 76 -2.52 8.46 -4.51
N VAL A 77 -3.46 8.52 -3.57
CA VAL A 77 -3.55 9.60 -2.57
C VAL A 77 -2.34 9.52 -1.62
N SER A 78 -2.02 8.32 -1.13
CA SER A 78 -0.85 8.10 -0.27
C SER A 78 0.47 8.48 -0.96
N TYR A 79 0.62 8.12 -2.23
CA TYR A 79 1.77 8.49 -3.06
C TYR A 79 1.92 10.01 -3.17
N LYS A 80 0.84 10.72 -3.50
CA LYS A 80 0.84 12.19 -3.61
C LYS A 80 1.14 12.86 -2.28
N ALA A 81 0.50 12.42 -1.19
CA ALA A 81 0.73 12.94 0.14
C ALA A 81 2.19 12.79 0.56
N PHE A 82 2.79 11.62 0.28
CA PHE A 82 4.19 11.38 0.58
C PHE A 82 5.13 12.26 -0.24
N LYS A 83 4.87 12.45 -1.54
CA LYS A 83 5.64 13.42 -2.36
C LYS A 83 5.58 14.84 -1.79
N SER A 84 4.39 15.29 -1.36
CA SER A 84 4.24 16.60 -0.72
C SER A 84 5.04 16.69 0.57
N PHE A 85 5.05 15.63 1.39
CA PHE A 85 5.87 15.55 2.61
C PHE A 85 7.38 15.64 2.30
N VAL A 86 7.85 14.96 1.25
CA VAL A 86 9.26 15.02 0.82
C VAL A 86 9.65 16.44 0.41
N LEU A 87 8.84 17.10 -0.43
CA LEU A 87 9.09 18.48 -0.87
C LEU A 87 9.07 19.47 0.30
N GLN A 88 8.11 19.32 1.21
CA GLN A 88 8.01 20.17 2.39
C GLN A 88 9.24 20.01 3.30
N SER A 89 9.66 18.76 3.55
CA SER A 89 10.84 18.47 4.37
C SER A 89 12.11 19.06 3.74
N ALA A 90 12.31 18.86 2.44
CA ALA A 90 13.43 19.43 1.70
C ALA A 90 13.44 20.96 1.74
N SER A 91 12.27 21.62 1.61
CA SER A 91 12.17 23.08 1.71
C SER A 91 12.53 23.63 3.09
N ALA A 92 12.38 22.81 4.14
CA ALA A 92 12.80 23.11 5.50
C ALA A 92 14.28 22.72 5.77
N GLY A 93 15.03 22.30 4.75
CA GLY A 93 16.42 21.85 4.88
C GLY A 93 16.56 20.50 5.59
N VAL A 94 15.47 19.72 5.69
CA VAL A 94 15.49 18.40 6.31
C VAL A 94 15.63 17.33 5.23
N ARG A 95 16.63 16.47 5.37
CA ARG A 95 16.81 15.27 4.53
C ARG A 95 16.87 14.04 5.41
N ALA A 96 16.12 13.01 5.04
CA ALA A 96 16.11 11.73 5.74
C ALA A 96 16.43 10.61 4.76
N GLU A 97 17.34 9.73 5.15
CA GLU A 97 17.74 8.55 4.36
C GLU A 97 17.61 7.29 5.22
N MET A 98 16.85 6.30 4.74
CA MET A 98 16.74 5.00 5.41
C MET A 98 18.02 4.20 5.20
N LYS A 99 18.75 3.94 6.28
CA LYS A 99 19.97 3.12 6.27
C LYS A 99 19.68 1.65 6.52
N LYS A 100 18.72 1.37 7.40
CA LYS A 100 18.33 -0.01 7.72
C LYS A 100 16.91 -0.06 8.25
N ILE A 101 16.16 -1.08 7.85
CA ILE A 101 14.90 -1.45 8.47
C ILE A 101 14.95 -2.90 8.94
N GLU A 102 14.52 -3.13 10.17
CA GLU A 102 14.41 -4.45 10.79
C GLU A 102 12.95 -4.69 11.16
N VAL A 103 12.39 -5.82 10.74
CA VAL A 103 11.00 -6.19 11.02
C VAL A 103 11.00 -7.31 12.04
N HIS A 104 10.63 -6.99 13.29
CA HIS A 104 10.65 -7.92 14.41
C HIS A 104 9.43 -8.83 14.40
N SER A 105 8.26 -8.26 14.11
CA SER A 105 7.03 -9.01 13.98
C SER A 105 6.06 -8.37 12.99
N ALA A 106 5.13 -9.18 12.50
CA ALA A 106 4.02 -8.75 11.67
C ALA A 106 2.77 -9.54 12.07
N HIS A 107 1.67 -8.83 12.31
CA HIS A 107 0.43 -9.41 12.79
C HIS A 107 -0.74 -8.92 11.94
N LEU A 108 -1.55 -9.85 11.42
CA LEU A 108 -2.81 -9.50 10.77
C LEU A 108 -3.76 -8.93 11.80
N MET A 109 -4.20 -7.68 11.61
CA MET A 109 -5.13 -6.99 12.49
C MET A 109 -6.58 -7.08 11.98
N SER A 110 -6.77 -6.97 10.67
CA SER A 110 -8.11 -6.99 10.09
C SER A 110 -8.11 -7.59 8.69
N VAL A 111 -9.27 -8.16 8.35
CA VAL A 111 -9.59 -8.69 7.02
C VAL A 111 -10.94 -8.11 6.63
N GLN A 112 -10.98 -7.39 5.52
CA GLN A 112 -12.22 -6.85 4.96
C GLN A 112 -12.38 -7.40 3.56
N TYR A 113 -13.55 -7.96 3.30
CA TYR A 113 -13.90 -8.53 2.01
C TYR A 113 -15.13 -7.80 1.47
N GLU A 114 -15.02 -7.29 0.26
CA GLU A 114 -16.06 -6.50 -0.38
C GLU A 114 -16.34 -7.00 -1.79
N ARG A 115 -17.61 -6.90 -2.19
CA ARG A 115 -18.09 -7.22 -3.53
C ARG A 115 -18.55 -5.93 -4.18
N VAL A 116 -17.76 -5.42 -5.12
CA VAL A 116 -18.03 -4.16 -5.81
C VAL A 116 -18.64 -4.45 -7.17
N ALA A 117 -19.89 -4.04 -7.38
CA ALA A 117 -20.53 -4.14 -8.68
C ALA A 117 -19.76 -3.34 -9.75
N LYS A 118 -19.40 -3.97 -10.87
CA LYS A 118 -19.02 -3.23 -12.09
C LYS A 118 -20.27 -2.54 -12.66
N ARG A 119 -20.06 -1.52 -13.50
CA ARG A 119 -21.13 -0.81 -14.22
C ARG A 119 -22.11 -1.82 -14.86
N SER A 120 -23.38 -1.42 -14.96
CA SER A 120 -24.43 -2.27 -15.52
C SER A 120 -24.01 -2.88 -16.86
N THR A 121 -24.17 -4.20 -17.01
CA THR A 121 -23.96 -4.89 -18.27
C THR A 121 -25.28 -5.35 -18.87
N THR A 122 -25.29 -5.70 -20.14
CA THR A 122 -26.43 -6.35 -20.80
C THR A 122 -26.16 -7.84 -20.96
N ASN A 123 -27.12 -8.68 -20.61
CA ASN A 123 -27.03 -10.12 -20.86
C ASN A 123 -27.27 -10.45 -22.35
N SER A 124 -27.17 -11.73 -22.72
CA SER A 124 -27.40 -12.22 -24.09
C SER A 124 -28.82 -11.97 -24.62
N SER A 125 -29.78 -11.61 -23.76
CA SER A 125 -31.14 -11.22 -24.14
C SER A 125 -31.32 -9.70 -24.22
N GLY A 126 -30.26 -8.90 -24.08
CA GLY A 126 -30.31 -7.43 -24.10
C GLY A 126 -30.88 -6.79 -22.84
N ALA A 127 -31.13 -7.55 -21.77
CA ALA A 127 -31.63 -7.01 -20.51
C ALA A 127 -30.49 -6.45 -19.66
N THR A 128 -30.69 -5.25 -19.11
CA THR A 128 -29.74 -4.62 -18.19
C THR A 128 -29.64 -5.43 -16.90
N VAL A 129 -28.48 -6.04 -16.68
CA VAL A 129 -28.09 -6.70 -15.44
C VAL A 129 -27.36 -5.68 -14.57
N LEU A 130 -28.01 -5.29 -13.49
CA LEU A 130 -27.37 -4.50 -12.44
C LEU A 130 -26.53 -5.43 -11.57
N GLY A 131 -25.26 -5.07 -11.34
CA GLY A 131 -24.42 -5.78 -10.39
C GLY A 131 -23.68 -7.02 -10.89
N VAL A 132 -23.53 -7.20 -12.21
CA VAL A 132 -22.64 -8.23 -12.79
C VAL A 132 -21.87 -7.60 -13.96
N PRO A 133 -20.54 -7.82 -14.08
CA PRO A 133 -19.68 -8.58 -13.17
C PRO A 133 -19.44 -7.84 -11.85
N VAL A 134 -19.04 -8.58 -10.82
CA VAL A 134 -18.62 -8.04 -9.52
C VAL A 134 -17.11 -8.19 -9.41
N ASP A 135 -16.41 -7.17 -8.95
CA ASP A 135 -15.04 -7.32 -8.45
C ASP A 135 -15.09 -7.71 -6.98
N GLU A 136 -14.43 -8.82 -6.66
CA GLU A 136 -14.17 -9.22 -5.29
C GLU A 136 -12.88 -8.51 -4.84
N ARG A 137 -12.95 -7.76 -3.73
CA ARG A 137 -11.81 -7.01 -3.18
C ARG A 137 -11.50 -7.50 -1.78
N LEU A 138 -10.22 -7.56 -1.46
CA LEU A 138 -9.71 -7.95 -0.16
C LEU A 138 -8.81 -6.84 0.37
N LYS A 139 -9.08 -6.38 1.60
CA LYS A 139 -8.21 -5.47 2.35
C LYS A 139 -7.70 -6.18 3.60
N LEU A 140 -6.38 -6.15 3.78
CA LEU A 140 -5.69 -6.78 4.89
C LEU A 140 -4.87 -5.73 5.62
N ALA A 141 -5.17 -5.46 6.90
CA ALA A 141 -4.35 -4.56 7.70
C ALA A 141 -3.34 -5.38 8.50
N VAL A 142 -2.06 -5.01 8.39
CA VAL A 142 -0.95 -5.66 9.09
C VAL A 142 -0.27 -4.65 10.01
N LEU A 143 -0.13 -5.02 11.28
CA LEU A 143 0.67 -4.30 12.25
C LEU A 143 2.10 -4.84 12.22
N PHE A 144 3.05 -3.96 11.92
CA PHE A 144 4.47 -4.26 11.96
C PHE A 144 5.10 -3.67 13.22
N ASP A 145 5.97 -4.46 13.85
CA ASP A 145 6.90 -3.99 14.87
C ASP A 145 8.28 -3.85 14.21
N ILE A 146 8.78 -2.63 14.10
CA ILE A 146 9.96 -2.31 13.30
C ILE A 146 10.98 -1.48 14.07
N THR A 147 12.25 -1.65 13.70
CA THR A 147 13.31 -0.69 14.02
C THR A 147 13.84 -0.09 12.73
N GLU A 148 13.77 1.23 12.65
CA GLU A 148 14.27 2.03 11.55
C GLU A 148 15.60 2.67 11.98
N ARG A 149 16.61 2.62 11.13
CA ARG A 149 17.82 3.44 11.25
C ARG A 149 17.83 4.44 10.12
N VAL A 150 17.70 5.70 10.49
CA VAL A 150 17.56 6.81 9.55
C VAL A 150 18.71 7.76 9.77
N SER A 151 19.39 8.12 8.69
CA SER A 151 20.34 9.22 8.67
C SER A 151 19.58 10.49 8.38
N MET A 152 19.63 11.47 9.27
CA MET A 152 18.91 12.74 9.12
C MET A 152 19.88 13.92 9.10
N THR A 153 19.71 14.79 8.11
CA THR A 153 20.38 16.10 8.03
C THR A 153 19.35 17.18 8.33
N LEU A 154 19.70 18.09 9.23
CA LEU A 154 18.88 19.23 9.66
C LEU A 154 19.41 20.53 9.05
N PRO A 155 18.57 21.57 8.89
CA PRO A 155 18.94 22.82 8.21
C PRO A 155 20.17 23.54 8.78
N ASP A 156 20.44 23.38 10.08
CA ASP A 156 21.54 24.06 10.80
C ASP A 156 22.69 23.12 11.19
N SER A 157 22.72 21.89 10.65
CA SER A 157 23.74 20.88 10.93
C SER A 157 24.41 20.43 9.63
N ASP A 158 25.72 20.63 9.53
CA ASP A 158 26.52 20.08 8.43
C ASP A 158 26.71 18.55 8.56
N ASP A 159 26.49 17.99 9.75
CA ASP A 159 26.63 16.57 10.02
C ASP A 159 25.26 15.87 9.98
N ALA A 160 25.23 14.71 9.30
CA ALA A 160 24.09 13.80 9.35
C ALA A 160 24.12 12.97 10.63
N GLU A 161 23.00 12.95 11.36
CA GLU A 161 22.84 12.15 12.56
C GLU A 161 22.13 10.83 12.23
N GLU A 162 22.71 9.70 12.65
CA GLU A 162 22.03 8.40 12.55
C GLU A 162 21.17 8.15 13.78
N ILE A 163 19.86 8.02 13.57
CA ILE A 163 18.87 7.82 14.61
C ILE A 163 18.27 6.42 14.44
N ALA A 164 18.30 5.64 15.52
CA ALA A 164 17.55 4.39 15.61
C ALA A 164 16.19 4.65 16.29
N ARG A 165 15.10 4.29 15.62
CA ARG A 165 13.73 4.45 16.12
C ARG A 165 13.02 3.10 16.09
N SER A 166 12.48 2.70 17.24
CA SER A 166 11.52 1.59 17.29
C SER A 166 10.11 2.15 17.09
N ASN A 167 9.36 1.53 16.19
CA ASN A 167 8.06 2.00 15.76
C ASN A 167 7.08 0.85 15.56
N LYS A 168 5.79 1.14 15.71
CA LYS A 168 4.69 0.24 15.36
C LYS A 168 3.89 0.91 14.25
N ALA A 169 3.84 0.27 13.07
CA ALA A 169 3.18 0.83 11.90
C ALA A 169 2.07 -0.10 11.41
N ILE A 170 0.90 0.45 11.09
CA ILE A 170 -0.19 -0.30 10.45
C ILE A 170 -0.21 0.04 8.97
N TRP A 171 -0.07 -0.98 8.13
CA TRP A 171 -0.18 -0.85 6.68
C TRP A 171 -1.37 -1.67 6.19
N GLN A 172 -2.19 -1.06 5.34
CA GLN A 172 -3.30 -1.74 4.68
C GLN A 172 -2.85 -2.19 3.29
N PHE A 173 -3.15 -3.44 2.95
CA PHE A 173 -2.91 -4.02 1.63
C PHE A 173 -4.28 -4.27 0.98
N GLU A 174 -4.51 -3.71 -0.19
CA GLU A 174 -5.72 -3.91 -0.99
C GLU A 174 -5.38 -4.63 -2.28
N SER A 175 -6.20 -5.61 -2.67
CA SER A 175 -6.11 -6.27 -3.97
C SER A 175 -7.48 -6.64 -4.49
N VAL A 176 -7.60 -6.69 -5.81
CA VAL A 176 -8.68 -7.45 -6.46
C VAL A 176 -8.36 -8.94 -6.32
N VAL A 177 -9.35 -9.75 -5.97
CA VAL A 177 -9.21 -11.18 -5.71
C VAL A 177 -10.28 -12.01 -6.45
N THR A 178 -10.95 -11.40 -7.44
CA THR A 178 -11.95 -12.07 -8.28
C THR A 178 -11.37 -13.33 -8.95
N LYS A 179 -10.10 -13.26 -9.36
CA LYS A 179 -9.32 -14.39 -9.85
C LYS A 179 -7.89 -14.34 -9.30
N PRO A 180 -7.18 -15.48 -9.22
CA PRO A 180 -5.80 -15.52 -8.75
C PRO A 180 -4.83 -14.64 -9.55
N GLU A 181 -5.03 -14.54 -10.87
CA GLU A 181 -4.20 -13.70 -11.75
C GLU A 181 -4.42 -12.20 -11.59
N ASP A 182 -5.53 -11.80 -10.96
CA ASP A 182 -5.88 -10.38 -10.73
C ASP A 182 -5.26 -9.85 -9.42
N ILE A 183 -4.54 -10.71 -8.67
CA ILE A 183 -3.94 -10.32 -7.38
C ILE A 183 -2.75 -9.39 -7.65
N ASP A 184 -2.92 -8.14 -7.23
CA ASP A 184 -1.87 -7.12 -7.24
C ASP A 184 -2.08 -6.24 -5.99
N TRP A 185 -1.13 -6.34 -5.06
CA TRP A 185 -1.25 -5.72 -3.74
C TRP A 185 -0.81 -4.27 -3.77
N ILE A 186 -1.76 -3.37 -3.53
CA ILE A 186 -1.50 -1.95 -3.33
C ILE A 186 -1.48 -1.65 -1.83
N ILE A 187 -0.54 -0.82 -1.42
CA ILE A 187 -0.29 -0.43 -0.04
C ILE A 187 -0.92 0.94 0.21
N GLU A 188 -1.72 1.01 1.26
CA GLU A 188 -2.23 2.23 1.85
C GLU A 188 -1.64 2.35 3.27
N PRO A 189 -0.57 3.15 3.46
CA PRO A 189 0.00 3.40 4.78
C PRO A 189 -0.95 4.31 5.57
N LEU A 190 -1.62 3.76 6.57
CA LEU A 190 -2.70 4.43 7.31
C LEU A 190 -2.26 5.68 8.11
N HIS A 191 -0.96 5.92 8.24
CA HIS A 191 -0.39 7.06 8.99
C HIS A 191 0.07 8.22 8.11
N LEU A 192 -0.09 8.15 6.78
CA LEU A 192 0.29 9.24 5.86
C LEU A 192 -0.87 10.19 5.52
N LEU A 193 -2.09 9.87 5.97
CA LEU A 193 -3.25 10.75 5.88
C LEU A 193 -3.36 11.55 7.19
N ALA A 194 -2.77 12.74 7.20
CA ALA A 194 -2.97 13.76 8.23
C ALA A 194 -3.83 14.89 7.67
#